data_AF-A0A8T9CQ01-F1
#
_entry.id   AF-A0A8T9CQ01-F1
#
_cell.length_a   1.000
_cell.length_b   1.000
_cell.length_c   1.000
_cell.angle_alpha   90.00
_cell.angle_beta   90.00
_cell.angle_gamma   90.00
#
_symmetry.space_group_name_H-M   'P 1'
#
loop_
_entity.id
_entity.type
_entity.pdbx_description
1 polymer ?
#
loop_
_entity_poly.entity_id
_entity_poly.type
_entity_poly.pdbx_seq_one_letter_code
_entity_poly.pdbx_strand_id
1 'polypeptide(L)'
;KILQKFYEYQSHPPELTCGGCPGCRQKGKRAFSPTVGTDVQILRSEPKKKALFVGAEKKVYYNENMKLHSLLMELRVTLRSLITSGEYVFIRADRAVFLQLENNLDSLSHFWSAQKMTAPASDGPEIVIIPNTANAFPDLPMTRFERIIIAPEHLADPQFPHRTWCASAANALSLDSFIRQLQHVNN
;
A
#
# COMPACT_ATOMS: atom_id res chain seq x y z
N LYS A 1 -2.17 -26.38 22.36
CA LYS A 1 -0.70 -26.26 22.47
C LYS A 1 0.05 -26.64 21.19
N ILE A 2 -0.36 -27.68 20.43
CA ILE A 2 0.28 -28.06 19.15
C ILE A 2 0.26 -26.94 18.11
N LEU A 3 -0.91 -26.32 17.88
CA LEU A 3 -1.05 -25.21 16.92
C LEU A 3 -0.19 -24.00 17.30
N GLN A 4 -0.09 -23.68 18.60
CA GLN A 4 0.71 -22.54 19.06
C GLN A 4 2.20 -22.69 18.72
N LYS A 5 2.75 -23.91 18.87
CA LYS A 5 4.14 -24.20 18.47
C LYS A 5 4.35 -24.16 16.96
N PHE A 6 3.32 -24.53 16.18
CA PHE A 6 3.40 -24.52 14.72
C PHE A 6 3.39 -23.10 14.13
N TYR A 7 2.67 -22.18 14.77
CA TYR A 7 2.57 -20.77 14.37
C TYR A 7 3.52 -19.85 15.15
N GLU A 8 4.44 -20.40 15.94
CA GLU A 8 5.49 -19.63 16.60
C GLU A 8 6.50 -19.17 15.56
N TYR A 9 6.73 -17.86 15.47
CA TYR A 9 7.65 -17.28 14.50
C TYR A 9 8.66 -16.39 15.22
N GLN A 10 9.95 -16.64 14.99
CA GLN A 10 11.06 -15.98 15.70
C GLN A 10 10.88 -15.96 17.23
N SER A 11 10.48 -17.08 17.82
CA SER A 11 10.21 -17.19 19.27
C SER A 11 9.08 -16.31 19.80
N HIS A 12 8.28 -15.70 18.91
CA HIS A 12 7.06 -14.99 19.27
C HIS A 12 5.87 -15.93 19.09
N PRO A 13 5.12 -16.23 20.17
CA PRO A 13 3.92 -17.05 20.04
C PRO A 13 2.83 -16.28 19.28
N PRO A 14 1.94 -16.98 18.55
CA PRO A 14 0.81 -16.33 17.90
C PRO A 14 -0.09 -15.65 18.94
N GLU A 15 -0.46 -14.41 18.68
CA GLU A 15 -1.39 -13.68 19.53
C GLU A 15 -2.84 -14.06 19.22
N LEU A 16 -3.64 -14.21 20.28
CA LEU A 16 -5.05 -14.50 20.15
C LEU A 16 -5.80 -13.24 19.70
N THR A 17 -6.28 -13.24 18.46
CA THR A 17 -7.20 -12.23 17.95
C THR A 17 -8.62 -12.50 18.48
N CYS A 18 -8.85 -12.34 19.79
CA CYS A 18 -10.19 -12.45 20.35
C CYS A 18 -10.53 -11.24 21.22
N GLY A 19 -11.66 -10.61 20.91
CA GLY A 19 -12.13 -9.38 21.55
C GLY A 19 -13.21 -8.64 20.75
N GLY A 20 -13.30 -8.89 19.44
CA GLY A 20 -14.31 -8.26 18.56
C GLY A 20 -15.55 -9.10 18.26
N CYS A 21 -15.49 -10.44 18.43
CA CYS A 21 -16.58 -11.33 18.05
C CYS A 21 -17.77 -11.28 19.03
N PRO A 22 -19.00 -11.63 18.59
CA PRO A 22 -20.20 -11.59 19.43
C PRO A 22 -20.05 -12.30 20.78
N GLY A 23 -19.39 -13.47 20.79
CA GLY A 23 -19.12 -14.21 22.03
C GLY A 23 -18.11 -13.56 22.98
N CYS A 24 -17.17 -12.76 22.48
CA CYS A 24 -16.26 -11.97 23.33
C CYS A 24 -16.97 -10.73 23.90
N ARG A 25 -17.83 -10.09 23.10
CA ARG A 25 -18.65 -8.94 23.54
C ARG A 25 -19.61 -9.31 24.66
N GLN A 26 -20.29 -10.45 24.55
CA GLN A 26 -21.17 -10.98 25.61
C GLN A 26 -20.41 -11.28 26.91
N LYS A 27 -19.11 -11.60 26.82
CA LYS A 27 -18.23 -11.86 27.97
C LYS A 27 -17.50 -10.62 28.48
N GLY A 28 -17.86 -9.42 28.00
CA GLY A 28 -17.25 -8.15 28.42
C GLY A 28 -15.78 -7.99 28.03
N LYS A 29 -15.24 -8.83 27.13
CA LYS A 29 -13.86 -8.74 26.67
C LYS A 29 -13.71 -7.56 25.71
N ARG A 30 -12.70 -6.71 25.94
CA ARG A 30 -12.39 -5.57 25.07
C ARG A 30 -11.80 -6.04 23.75
N ALA A 31 -12.01 -5.27 22.69
CA ALA A 31 -11.35 -5.49 21.42
C ALA A 31 -9.83 -5.42 21.61
N PHE A 32 -9.14 -6.50 21.25
CA PHE A 32 -7.68 -6.58 21.28
C PHE A 32 -7.17 -6.56 19.83
N SER A 33 -6.23 -5.68 19.55
CA SER A 33 -5.53 -5.63 18.27
C SER A 33 -4.18 -6.31 18.45
N PRO A 34 -3.86 -7.36 17.66
CA PRO A 34 -2.58 -8.02 17.76
C PRO A 34 -1.39 -7.07 17.52
N THR A 35 -0.36 -7.20 18.34
CA THR A 35 0.93 -6.53 18.33
C THR A 35 2.09 -7.43 17.88
N VAL A 36 1.96 -8.77 17.85
CA VAL A 36 3.09 -9.65 17.45
C VAL A 36 3.68 -9.28 16.08
N GLY A 37 2.87 -8.79 15.15
CA GLY A 37 3.35 -8.30 13.85
C GLY A 37 4.26 -7.06 13.91
N THR A 38 4.33 -6.34 15.03
CA THR A 38 5.25 -5.21 15.25
C THR A 38 6.60 -5.62 15.80
N ASP A 39 6.65 -6.74 16.53
CA ASP A 39 7.86 -7.21 17.24
C ASP A 39 8.64 -8.26 16.45
N VAL A 40 8.04 -8.74 15.35
CA VAL A 40 8.56 -9.78 14.48
C VAL A 40 9.17 -9.16 13.22
N GLN A 41 10.39 -9.58 12.88
CA GLN A 41 11.07 -9.21 11.65
C GLN A 41 10.88 -10.28 10.58
N ILE A 42 10.38 -9.91 9.41
CA ILE A 42 10.23 -10.85 8.28
C ILE A 42 11.63 -11.15 7.69
N LEU A 43 12.21 -12.31 8.06
CA LEU A 43 13.58 -12.69 7.67
C LEU A 43 13.76 -13.05 6.19
N ARG A 44 12.68 -13.41 5.50
CA ARG A 44 12.70 -13.90 4.11
C ARG A 44 11.61 -13.26 3.24
N SER A 45 11.41 -11.96 3.39
CA SER A 45 10.91 -11.16 2.28
C SER A 45 12.15 -10.80 1.45
N GLU A 46 12.65 -11.73 0.64
CA GLU A 46 13.59 -11.32 -0.41
C GLU A 46 12.76 -10.59 -1.45
N PRO A 47 12.87 -9.25 -1.56
CA PRO A 47 12.18 -8.55 -2.63
C PRO A 47 12.78 -9.07 -3.95
N LYS A 48 11.93 -9.51 -4.89
CA LYS A 48 12.39 -9.88 -6.23
C LYS A 48 13.15 -8.73 -6.92
N LYS A 49 12.89 -7.48 -6.51
CA LYS A 49 13.60 -6.27 -6.92
C LYS A 49 14.01 -5.46 -5.69
N LYS A 50 15.32 -5.43 -5.38
CA LYS A 50 15.88 -4.37 -4.53
C LYS A 50 15.88 -3.10 -5.35
N ALA A 51 15.46 -1.97 -4.76
CA ALA A 51 15.63 -0.68 -5.42
C ALA A 51 17.12 -0.51 -5.74
N LEU A 52 17.46 -0.41 -7.02
CA LEU A 52 18.86 -0.25 -7.45
C LEU A 52 19.47 1.03 -6.87
N PHE A 53 18.63 2.02 -6.50
CA PHE A 53 19.02 3.28 -5.88
C PHE A 53 17.95 3.82 -4.93
N VAL A 54 18.39 4.62 -3.94
CA VAL A 54 17.54 5.54 -3.17
C VAL A 54 17.02 6.60 -4.15
N GLY A 55 15.79 6.44 -4.64
CA GLY A 55 15.23 7.26 -5.74
C GLY A 55 14.32 6.52 -6.73
N ALA A 56 14.09 5.21 -6.58
CA ALA A 56 13.20 4.42 -7.44
C ALA A 56 11.70 4.65 -7.16
N GLU A 57 11.28 5.90 -6.99
CA GLU A 57 9.87 6.28 -6.86
C GLU A 57 9.29 6.52 -8.26
N LYS A 58 8.34 5.71 -8.69
CA LYS A 58 7.51 6.04 -9.86
C LYS A 58 6.39 6.95 -9.42
N LYS A 59 6.30 8.12 -10.03
CA LYS A 59 5.32 9.15 -9.69
C LYS A 59 4.24 9.19 -10.77
N VAL A 60 3.00 8.92 -10.39
CA VAL A 60 1.86 8.81 -11.30
C VAL A 60 0.80 9.82 -10.89
N TYR A 61 0.47 10.74 -11.78
CA TYR A 61 -0.55 11.74 -11.53
C TYR A 61 -1.84 11.42 -12.28
N TYR A 62 -2.97 11.79 -11.69
CA TYR A 62 -4.29 11.70 -12.30
C TYR A 62 -5.06 13.01 -12.09
N ASN A 63 -6.08 13.22 -12.92
CA ASN A 63 -6.87 14.46 -12.93
C ASN A 63 -7.61 14.68 -11.60
N GLU A 64 -7.61 15.92 -11.09
CA GLU A 64 -8.27 16.29 -9.82
C GLU A 64 -9.77 15.93 -9.77
N ASN A 65 -10.45 15.95 -10.91
CA ASN A 65 -11.88 15.65 -11.04
C ASN A 65 -12.19 14.14 -10.97
N MET A 66 -11.17 13.30 -11.05
CA MET A 66 -11.34 11.85 -10.99
C MET A 66 -11.66 11.41 -9.57
N LYS A 67 -12.86 10.85 -9.39
CA LYS A 67 -13.30 10.30 -8.11
C LYS A 67 -12.53 9.00 -7.80
N LEU A 68 -12.35 8.73 -6.51
CA LEU A 68 -11.66 7.53 -6.01
C LEU A 68 -12.18 6.22 -6.65
N HIS A 69 -13.49 6.08 -6.80
CA HIS A 69 -14.07 4.88 -7.42
C HIS A 69 -13.61 4.69 -8.88
N SER A 70 -13.63 5.77 -9.67
CA SER A 70 -13.17 5.75 -11.07
C SER A 70 -11.68 5.42 -11.17
N LEU A 71 -10.86 6.05 -10.32
CA LEU A 71 -9.43 5.78 -10.22
C LEU A 71 -9.16 4.29 -9.96
N LEU A 72 -9.83 3.71 -8.96
CA LEU A 72 -9.63 2.30 -8.60
C LEU A 72 -10.13 1.34 -9.68
N MET A 73 -11.21 1.69 -10.38
CA MET A 73 -11.72 0.91 -11.52
C MET A 73 -10.72 0.89 -12.69
N GLU A 74 -10.14 2.05 -13.00
CA GLU A 74 -9.15 2.19 -14.07
C GLU A 74 -7.85 1.47 -13.73
N LEU A 75 -7.43 1.55 -12.47
CA LEU A 75 -6.26 0.84 -11.95
C LEU A 75 -6.49 -0.65 -11.69
N ARG A 76 -7.73 -1.16 -11.75
CA ARG A 76 -8.08 -2.51 -11.27
C ARG A 76 -7.21 -3.59 -11.88
N VAL A 77 -7.06 -3.60 -13.20
CA VAL A 77 -6.26 -4.62 -13.92
C VAL A 77 -4.78 -4.48 -13.55
N THR A 78 -4.29 -3.24 -13.54
CA THR A 78 -2.89 -2.92 -13.24
C THR A 78 -2.52 -3.31 -11.82
N LEU A 79 -3.31 -2.92 -10.82
CA LEU A 79 -3.09 -3.29 -9.41
C LEU A 79 -3.11 -4.80 -9.22
N ARG A 80 -4.07 -5.50 -9.84
CA ARG A 80 -4.10 -6.97 -9.78
C ARG A 80 -2.83 -7.57 -10.36
N SER A 81 -2.37 -7.11 -11.53
CA SER A 81 -1.14 -7.58 -12.14
C SER A 81 0.09 -7.34 -11.25
N LEU A 82 0.23 -6.13 -10.70
CA LEU A 82 1.35 -5.75 -9.83
C LEU A 82 1.38 -6.60 -8.54
N ILE A 83 0.23 -6.84 -7.92
CA ILE A 83 0.14 -7.64 -6.70
C ILE A 83 0.32 -9.13 -7.00
N THR A 84 -0.32 -9.66 -8.04
CA THR A 84 -0.23 -11.08 -8.42
C THR A 84 1.17 -11.46 -8.89
N SER A 85 1.94 -10.56 -9.50
CA SER A 85 3.35 -10.82 -9.83
C SER A 85 4.24 -11.05 -8.60
N GLY A 86 3.77 -10.60 -7.43
CA GLY A 86 4.54 -10.54 -6.19
C GLY A 86 5.64 -9.46 -6.21
N GLU A 87 5.61 -8.54 -7.18
CA GLU A 87 6.56 -7.42 -7.24
C GLU A 87 6.23 -6.34 -6.21
N TYR A 88 4.94 -6.13 -5.91
CA TYR A 88 4.48 -5.17 -4.91
C TYR A 88 3.62 -5.87 -3.86
N VAL A 89 4.01 -5.73 -2.58
CA VAL A 89 3.42 -6.49 -1.46
C VAL A 89 2.72 -5.60 -0.45
N PHE A 90 2.94 -4.28 -0.50
CA PHE A 90 2.28 -3.31 0.37
C PHE A 90 1.42 -2.34 -0.43
N ILE A 91 0.24 -2.02 0.08
CA ILE A 91 -0.55 -0.88 -0.38
C ILE A 91 -0.70 0.09 0.78
N ARG A 92 -0.18 1.30 0.61
CA ARG A 92 -0.30 2.39 1.58
C ARG A 92 -1.38 3.37 1.13
N ALA A 93 -2.40 3.56 1.96
CA ALA A 93 -3.50 4.45 1.64
C ALA A 93 -4.28 4.86 2.89
N ASP A 94 -5.24 5.76 2.70
CA ASP A 94 -6.24 6.07 3.70
C ASP A 94 -7.33 4.99 3.80
N ARG A 95 -8.02 4.94 4.95
CA ARG A 95 -9.07 3.94 5.21
C ARG A 95 -10.15 3.89 4.13
N ALA A 96 -10.54 5.04 3.56
CA ALA A 96 -11.55 5.10 2.52
C ALA A 96 -11.13 4.36 1.23
N VAL A 97 -9.83 4.38 0.91
CA VAL A 97 -9.26 3.65 -0.23
C VAL A 97 -9.31 2.15 0.04
N PHE A 98 -8.94 1.71 1.25
CA PHE A 98 -8.95 0.28 1.61
C PHE A 98 -10.34 -0.34 1.51
N LEU A 99 -11.37 0.35 2.01
CA LEU A 99 -12.75 -0.15 1.93
C LEU A 99 -13.21 -0.35 0.46
N GLN A 100 -12.70 0.45 -0.47
CA GLN A 100 -12.99 0.26 -1.90
C GLN A 100 -12.07 -0.75 -2.57
N LEU A 101 -10.82 -0.88 -2.12
CA LEU A 101 -9.88 -1.87 -2.63
C LEU A 101 -10.32 -3.29 -2.31
N GLU A 102 -10.83 -3.55 -1.09
CA GLU A 102 -11.35 -4.87 -0.71
C GLU A 102 -12.37 -5.37 -1.74
N ASN A 103 -13.40 -4.56 -2.02
CA ASN A 103 -14.43 -4.88 -3.03
C ASN A 103 -13.89 -5.08 -4.45
N ASN A 104 -12.75 -4.47 -4.81
CA ASN A 104 -12.18 -4.55 -6.16
C ASN A 104 -11.16 -5.69 -6.32
N LEU A 105 -10.59 -6.16 -5.21
CA LEU A 105 -9.46 -7.10 -5.14
C LEU A 105 -9.81 -8.46 -4.51
N ASP A 106 -11.11 -8.76 -4.29
CA ASP A 106 -11.67 -9.96 -3.65
C ASP A 106 -11.21 -11.35 -4.17
N SER A 107 -10.28 -11.44 -5.13
CA SER A 107 -9.82 -12.71 -5.72
C SER A 107 -8.32 -12.72 -6.06
N LEU A 108 -7.50 -12.08 -5.24
CA LEU A 108 -6.05 -12.13 -5.41
C LEU A 108 -5.46 -13.42 -4.80
N SER A 109 -4.65 -14.12 -5.60
CA SER A 109 -3.98 -15.38 -5.20
C SER A 109 -2.76 -15.18 -4.30
N HIS A 110 -2.20 -13.97 -4.27
CA HIS A 110 -1.00 -13.64 -3.49
C HIS A 110 -1.31 -12.71 -2.33
N PHE A 111 -0.57 -12.91 -1.24
CA PHE A 111 -0.69 -12.12 -0.03
C PHE A 111 -0.16 -10.70 -0.25
N TRP A 112 -0.93 -9.70 0.16
CA TRP A 112 -0.53 -8.30 0.22
C TRP A 112 -1.00 -7.70 1.55
N SER A 113 -0.39 -6.59 1.96
CA SER A 113 -0.66 -5.94 3.25
C SER A 113 -1.02 -4.46 3.08
N ALA A 114 -2.09 -4.04 3.77
CA ALA A 114 -2.52 -2.64 3.83
C ALA A 114 -1.76 -1.88 4.93
N GLN A 115 -1.23 -0.70 4.59
CA GLN A 115 -0.52 0.18 5.53
C GLN A 115 -1.17 1.57 5.60
N LYS A 116 -1.32 2.11 6.82
CA LYS A 116 -1.77 3.50 6.99
C LYS A 116 -0.73 4.46 6.42
N MET A 117 -1.15 5.64 5.94
CA MET A 117 -0.22 6.68 5.48
C MET A 117 0.89 6.98 6.50
N THR A 118 0.54 7.05 7.78
CA THR A 118 1.46 7.33 8.90
C THR A 118 2.25 6.13 9.42
N ALA A 119 2.11 4.95 8.83
CA ALA A 119 2.88 3.79 9.26
C ALA A 119 4.39 3.99 9.00
N PRO A 120 5.28 3.32 9.75
CA PRO A 120 6.72 3.31 9.45
C PRO A 120 7.03 2.84 8.03
N ALA A 121 8.29 3.01 7.61
CA ALA A 121 8.77 2.52 6.32
C ALA A 121 8.46 1.02 6.15
N SER A 122 7.98 0.64 4.98
CA SER A 122 7.65 -0.75 4.67
C SER A 122 8.92 -1.56 4.42
N ASP A 123 8.92 -2.83 4.83
CA ASP A 123 10.02 -3.78 4.58
C ASP A 123 9.95 -4.44 3.19
N GLY A 124 9.36 -3.76 2.20
CA GLY A 124 9.22 -4.26 0.83
C GLY A 124 8.64 -3.22 -0.13
N PRO A 125 8.55 -3.55 -1.43
CA PRO A 125 8.02 -2.64 -2.44
C PRO A 125 6.54 -2.33 -2.19
N GLU A 126 6.17 -1.06 -2.38
CA GLU A 126 4.85 -0.55 -2.01
C GLU A 126 4.18 0.28 -3.11
N ILE A 127 2.84 0.28 -3.10
CA ILE A 127 2.00 1.16 -3.90
C ILE A 127 1.32 2.13 -2.94
N VAL A 128 1.56 3.43 -3.13
CA VAL A 128 0.93 4.51 -2.35
C VAL A 128 -0.20 5.10 -3.18
N ILE A 129 -1.43 5.10 -2.64
CA ILE A 129 -2.60 5.69 -3.29
C ILE A 129 -3.11 6.85 -2.45
N ILE A 130 -3.01 8.06 -2.99
CA ILE A 130 -3.49 9.29 -2.37
C ILE A 130 -4.83 9.64 -3.03
N PRO A 131 -5.93 9.78 -2.27
CA PRO A 131 -7.24 10.10 -2.85
C PRO A 131 -7.33 11.56 -3.32
N ASN A 132 -8.27 11.85 -4.22
CA ASN A 132 -8.46 13.21 -4.75
C ASN A 132 -8.93 14.22 -3.69
N THR A 133 -9.51 13.73 -2.60
CA THR A 133 -9.92 14.51 -1.43
C THR A 133 -8.76 14.91 -0.52
N ALA A 134 -7.52 14.50 -0.84
CA ALA A 134 -6.36 14.92 -0.07
C ALA A 134 -6.09 16.42 -0.26
N ASN A 135 -5.76 17.08 0.85
CA ASN A 135 -5.46 18.52 0.86
C ASN A 135 -3.96 18.83 0.77
N ALA A 136 -3.12 17.82 1.03
CA ALA A 136 -1.67 17.95 1.00
C ALA A 136 -1.04 16.62 0.58
N PHE A 137 0.16 16.70 0.01
CA PHE A 137 0.98 15.53 -0.24
C PHE A 137 1.49 14.98 1.10
N PRO A 138 1.32 13.68 1.40
CA PRO A 138 1.69 13.11 2.69
C PRO A 138 3.21 13.07 2.88
N ASP A 139 3.66 13.21 4.13
CA ASP A 139 5.04 12.93 4.50
C ASP A 139 5.26 11.41 4.53
N LEU A 140 5.90 10.90 3.49
CA LEU A 140 6.13 9.47 3.31
C LEU A 140 7.48 9.08 3.91
N PRO A 141 7.56 7.98 4.70
CA PRO A 141 8.82 7.56 5.29
C PRO A 141 9.82 7.20 4.19
N MET A 142 11.10 7.45 4.43
CA MET A 142 12.15 7.04 3.49
C MET A 142 12.19 5.52 3.37
N THR A 143 12.19 4.99 2.14
CA THR A 143 12.21 3.55 1.87
C THR A 143 13.42 3.16 1.02
N ARG A 144 13.91 1.94 1.22
CA ARG A 144 14.97 1.31 0.42
C ARG A 144 14.41 0.40 -0.68
N PHE A 145 13.09 0.33 -0.82
CA PHE A 145 12.39 -0.50 -1.80
C PHE A 145 11.71 0.36 -2.86
N GLU A 146 11.35 -0.24 -3.99
CA GLU A 146 10.62 0.47 -5.03
C GLU A 146 9.26 0.95 -4.51
N ARG A 147 8.85 2.13 -4.96
CA ARG A 147 7.57 2.73 -4.59
C ARG A 147 6.88 3.28 -5.82
N ILE A 148 5.61 2.97 -5.99
CA ILE A 148 4.74 3.65 -6.95
C ILE A 148 3.85 4.61 -6.14
N ILE A 149 3.88 5.90 -6.45
CA ILE A 149 3.02 6.91 -5.83
C ILE A 149 1.98 7.34 -6.86
N ILE A 150 0.71 7.12 -6.56
CA ILE A 150 -0.42 7.54 -7.38
C ILE A 150 -1.16 8.64 -6.62
N ALA A 151 -1.17 9.84 -7.18
CA ALA A 151 -1.71 11.02 -6.50
C ALA A 151 -2.42 11.99 -7.47
N PRO A 152 -3.36 12.81 -7.00
CA PRO A 152 -4.03 13.79 -7.85
C PRO A 152 -3.09 14.95 -8.18
N GLU A 153 -3.23 15.54 -9.36
CA GLU A 153 -2.30 16.56 -9.88
C GLU A 153 -2.33 17.91 -9.14
N HIS A 154 -3.43 18.24 -8.45
CA HIS A 154 -3.62 19.54 -7.79
C HIS A 154 -2.80 19.74 -6.51
N LEU A 155 -2.18 18.69 -5.97
CA LEU A 155 -1.44 18.80 -4.71
C LEU A 155 -0.19 19.67 -4.88
N ALA A 156 0.08 20.51 -3.88
CA ALA A 156 1.31 21.28 -3.83
C ALA A 156 2.53 20.36 -3.61
N ASP A 157 3.67 20.73 -4.18
CA ASP A 157 4.94 20.07 -3.91
C ASP A 157 5.40 20.38 -2.46
N PRO A 158 5.77 19.38 -1.65
CA PRO A 158 6.27 19.60 -0.28
C PRO A 158 7.51 20.51 -0.20
N GLN A 159 8.40 20.46 -1.19
CA GLN A 159 9.62 21.25 -1.27
C GLN A 159 9.38 22.61 -1.95
N PHE A 160 8.45 22.66 -2.90
CA PHE A 160 8.13 23.87 -3.67
C PHE A 160 6.62 24.17 -3.67
N PRO A 161 6.05 24.72 -2.57
CA PRO A 161 4.60 24.84 -2.40
C PRO A 161 3.87 25.70 -3.44
N HIS A 162 4.61 26.51 -4.21
CA HIS A 162 4.08 27.35 -5.28
C HIS A 162 3.86 26.59 -6.61
N ARG A 163 4.24 25.30 -6.67
CA ARG A 163 4.08 24.42 -7.82
C ARG A 163 3.32 23.18 -7.43
N THR A 164 2.72 22.52 -8.41
CA THR A 164 2.18 21.18 -8.22
C THR A 164 3.33 20.17 -8.11
N TRP A 165 3.13 19.13 -7.31
CA TRP A 165 4.12 18.07 -7.12
C TRP A 165 4.49 17.36 -8.43
N CYS A 166 3.52 17.19 -9.33
CA CYS A 166 3.75 16.51 -10.62
C CYS A 166 4.55 17.38 -11.59
N ALA A 167 4.42 18.71 -11.53
CA ALA A 167 5.21 19.62 -12.36
C ALA A 167 6.67 19.73 -11.87
N SER A 168 6.91 19.56 -10.57
CA SER A 168 8.25 19.58 -9.97
C SER A 168 8.98 18.23 -10.13
N ALA A 169 8.26 17.13 -10.26
CA ALA A 169 8.82 15.80 -10.40
C ALA A 169 9.18 15.46 -11.86
N ALA A 170 10.47 15.43 -12.17
CA ALA A 170 10.98 15.14 -13.53
C ALA A 170 10.57 13.75 -14.08
N ASN A 171 10.20 12.82 -13.21
CA ASN A 171 9.79 11.45 -13.55
C ASN A 171 8.28 11.21 -13.35
N ALA A 172 7.48 12.27 -13.24
CA ALA A 172 6.03 12.14 -13.15
C ALA A 172 5.43 11.69 -14.49
N LEU A 173 4.50 10.75 -14.42
CA LEU A 173 3.78 10.18 -15.57
C LEU A 173 2.28 10.33 -15.37
N SER A 174 1.53 10.55 -16.44
CA SER A 174 0.08 10.49 -16.36
C SER A 174 -0.40 9.07 -16.09
N LEU A 175 -1.54 8.91 -15.44
CA LEU A 175 -2.18 7.63 -15.17
C LEU A 175 -2.33 6.78 -16.44
N ASP A 176 -2.81 7.37 -17.54
CA ASP A 176 -2.93 6.72 -18.84
C ASP A 176 -1.58 6.17 -19.35
N SER A 177 -0.54 7.00 -19.30
CA SER A 177 0.81 6.63 -19.76
C SER A 177 1.37 5.48 -18.92
N PHE A 178 1.15 5.54 -17.60
CA PHE A 178 1.58 4.50 -16.67
C PHE A 178 0.89 3.16 -16.94
N ILE A 179 -0.43 3.16 -17.14
CA ILE A 179 -1.19 1.94 -17.46
C ILE A 179 -0.71 1.33 -18.78
N ARG A 180 -0.53 2.16 -19.82
CA ARG A 180 -0.02 1.68 -21.12
C ARG A 180 1.37 1.08 -21.02
N GLN A 181 2.29 1.73 -20.31
CA GLN A 181 3.66 1.22 -20.12
C GLN A 181 3.66 -0.17 -19.47
N LEU A 182 2.82 -0.39 -18.45
CA LEU A 182 2.75 -1.69 -17.78
C LEU A 182 2.08 -2.77 -18.62
N GLN A 183 1.14 -2.41 -19.49
CA GLN A 183 0.52 -3.36 -20.43
C GLN A 183 1.49 -3.81 -21.52
N HIS A 184 2.36 -2.92 -22.02
CA HIS A 184 3.35 -3.26 -23.05
C HIS A 184 4.53 -4.09 -22.54
N VAL A 185 4.88 -3.99 -21.25
CA VAL A 185 5.98 -4.79 -20.66
C VAL A 185 5.57 -6.25 -20.40
N ASN A 186 4.27 -6.54 -20.35
CA ASN A 186 3.71 -7.86 -20.04
C ASN A 186 3.23 -8.67 -21.26
N ASN A 187 3.50 -8.20 -22.49
CA ASN A 187 3.30 -8.93 -23.75
C ASN A 187 4.64 -9.29 -24.38
#